data_AF-A0A841KVT1-F1
#
_entry.id   AF-A0A841KVT1-F1
#
_cell.length_a   1.000
_cell.length_b   1.000
_cell.length_c   1.000
_cell.angle_alpha   90.00
_cell.angle_beta   90.00
_cell.angle_gamma   90.00
#
_symmetry.space_group_name_H-M   'P 1'
#
loop_
_entity.id
_entity.type
_entity.pdbx_description
1 polymer ?
#
loop_
_entity_poly.entity_id
_entity_poly.type
_entity_poly.pdbx_seq_one_letter_code
_entity_poly.pdbx_strand_id
1 'polypeptide(L)'
;MFKWKDEYDLGVQFVDEQHKVLFDIGNRVYKLLKSDMYFDKYDRIAEIIEELKNYAAFHFKEEEAYMASIGYRKFLSHKVEHDDFIKKFEDLDLENVDHRQDQYIMELLEFVFKWIEDHILVKDKLYTEK
;
A
#
# COMPACT_ATOMS: atom_id res chain seq x y z
N MET A 1 -3.65 -1.78 -13.22
CA MET A 1 -4.09 -3.14 -12.84
C MET A 1 -5.19 -3.05 -11.79
N PHE A 2 -5.07 -2.11 -10.85
CA PHE A 2 -5.98 -1.98 -9.72
C PHE A 2 -6.83 -0.73 -9.88
N LYS A 3 -8.13 -0.84 -9.62
CA LYS A 3 -9.09 0.26 -9.80
C LYS A 3 -9.76 0.51 -8.47
N TRP A 4 -9.93 1.78 -8.12
CA TRP A 4 -10.80 2.16 -7.02
C TRP A 4 -12.22 1.65 -7.29
N LYS A 5 -12.88 1.20 -6.23
CA LYS A 5 -14.27 0.75 -6.25
C LYS A 5 -14.98 1.42 -5.07
N ASP A 6 -16.27 1.68 -5.25
CA ASP A 6 -17.11 2.35 -4.24
C ASP A 6 -17.16 1.57 -2.90
N GLU A 7 -16.90 0.26 -2.91
CA GLU A 7 -16.82 -0.57 -1.70
C GLU A 7 -15.64 -0.21 -0.78
N TYR A 8 -14.64 0.50 -1.29
CA TYR A 8 -13.48 0.97 -0.51
C TYR A 8 -13.71 2.31 0.16
N ASP A 9 -14.79 3.03 -0.15
CA ASP A 9 -15.09 4.31 0.49
C ASP A 9 -15.60 4.05 1.93
N LEU A 10 -14.86 4.55 2.91
CA LEU A 10 -15.14 4.38 4.34
C LEU A 10 -15.97 5.54 4.92
N GLY A 11 -16.14 6.62 4.15
CA GLY A 11 -16.86 7.82 4.57
C GLY A 11 -16.02 8.76 5.45
N VAL A 12 -14.72 8.48 5.57
CA VAL A 12 -13.74 9.35 6.23
C VAL A 12 -12.88 9.95 5.13
N GLN A 13 -13.23 11.18 4.71
CA GLN A 13 -12.71 11.79 3.48
C GLN A 13 -11.19 11.71 3.34
N PHE A 14 -10.43 12.07 4.38
CA PHE A 14 -8.97 12.08 4.29
C PHE A 14 -8.38 10.67 4.13
N VAL A 15 -9.00 9.66 4.73
CA VAL A 15 -8.60 8.25 4.60
C VAL A 15 -8.87 7.78 3.17
N ASP A 16 -10.07 8.04 2.66
CA ASP A 16 -10.47 7.66 1.30
C ASP A 16 -9.56 8.31 0.24
N GLU A 17 -9.19 9.58 0.44
CA GLU A 17 -8.23 10.29 -0.41
C GLU A 17 -6.83 9.66 -0.33
N GLN A 18 -6.35 9.31 0.87
CA GLN A 18 -5.05 8.67 1.04
C GLN A 18 -5.00 7.27 0.40
N HIS A 19 -6.04 6.45 0.56
CA HIS A 19 -6.14 5.16 -0.11
C HIS A 19 -6.08 5.29 -1.63
N LYS A 20 -6.78 6.28 -2.21
CA LYS A 20 -6.73 6.52 -3.66
C LYS A 20 -5.31 6.83 -4.16
N VAL A 21 -4.52 7.56 -3.37
CA VAL A 21 -3.11 7.83 -3.69
C VAL A 21 -2.25 6.57 -3.61
N LEU A 22 -2.43 5.71 -2.59
CA LEU A 22 -1.75 4.40 -2.52
C LEU A 22 -2.00 3.57 -3.79
N PHE A 23 -3.25 3.52 -4.25
CA PHE A 23 -3.62 2.82 -5.48
C PHE A 23 -2.97 3.43 -6.72
N ASP A 24 -2.85 4.77 -6.80
CA ASP A 24 -2.19 5.43 -7.92
C ASP A 24 -0.68 5.13 -7.96
N ILE A 25 0.01 5.23 -6.82
CA ILE A 25 1.44 4.92 -6.72
C ILE A 25 1.71 3.47 -7.15
N GLY A 26 0.96 2.49 -6.63
CA GLY A 26 1.13 1.10 -7.04
C GLY A 26 0.79 0.85 -8.53
N ASN A 27 -0.17 1.58 -9.09
CA ASN A 27 -0.47 1.51 -10.52
C ASN A 27 0.64 2.10 -11.39
N ARG A 28 1.42 3.07 -10.89
CA ARG A 28 2.60 3.61 -11.59
C ARG A 28 3.70 2.54 -11.70
N VAL A 29 3.96 1.78 -10.63
CA VAL A 29 4.89 0.64 -10.69
C VAL A 29 4.47 -0.36 -11.77
N TYR A 30 3.19 -0.77 -11.75
CA TYR A 30 2.66 -1.71 -12.73
C TYR A 30 2.80 -1.21 -14.18
N LYS A 31 2.47 0.06 -14.44
CA LYS A 31 2.58 0.68 -15.77
C LYS A 31 4.03 0.68 -16.26
N LEU A 32 4.97 1.05 -15.39
CA LEU A 32 6.39 1.09 -15.71
C LEU A 32 6.90 -0.31 -16.04
N LEU A 33 6.52 -1.32 -15.24
CA LEU A 33 6.89 -2.69 -15.48
C LEU A 33 6.41 -3.20 -16.85
N LYS A 34 5.16 -2.91 -17.22
CA LYS A 34 4.58 -3.30 -18.52
C LYS A 34 5.00 -2.45 -19.71
N SER A 35 5.83 -1.41 -19.51
CA SER A 35 6.22 -0.51 -20.59
C SER A 35 7.38 -1.07 -21.42
N ASP A 36 7.25 -1.20 -22.74
CA ASP A 36 8.38 -1.61 -23.59
C ASP A 36 9.34 -0.45 -23.91
N MET A 37 9.10 0.75 -23.38
CA MET A 37 9.88 1.96 -23.71
C MET A 37 11.23 2.06 -23.01
N TYR A 38 11.47 1.24 -21.99
CA TYR A 38 12.66 1.31 -21.15
C TYR A 38 13.37 -0.04 -21.14
N PHE A 39 14.65 -0.04 -21.52
CA PHE A 39 15.51 -1.21 -21.48
C PHE A 39 15.91 -1.57 -20.04
N ASP A 40 16.15 -0.54 -19.21
CA ASP A 40 16.35 -0.66 -17.77
C ASP A 40 15.31 0.21 -17.04
N LYS A 41 14.53 -0.45 -16.19
CA LYS A 41 13.43 0.13 -15.41
C LYS A 41 13.71 0.08 -13.92
N TYR A 42 14.78 -0.57 -13.51
CA TYR A 42 14.95 -1.02 -12.14
C TYR A 42 15.02 0.16 -11.16
N ASP A 43 15.91 1.13 -11.41
CA ASP A 43 16.07 2.31 -10.54
C ASP A 43 14.74 3.07 -10.37
N ARG A 44 14.00 3.23 -11.48
CA ARG A 44 12.69 3.89 -11.49
C ARG A 44 11.63 3.09 -10.71
N ILE A 45 11.69 1.76 -10.77
CA ILE A 45 10.78 0.90 -10.01
C ILE A 45 11.12 0.98 -8.51
N ALA A 46 12.40 0.90 -8.15
CA ALA A 46 12.87 1.02 -6.78
C ALA A 46 12.44 2.36 -6.17
N GLU A 47 12.58 3.48 -6.91
CA GLU A 47 12.10 4.80 -6.49
C GLU A 47 10.60 4.82 -6.19
N ILE A 48 9.76 4.21 -7.03
CA ILE A 48 8.31 4.20 -6.81
C ILE A 48 7.92 3.21 -5.69
N ILE A 49 8.65 2.11 -5.50
CA ILE A 49 8.44 1.21 -4.36
C ILE A 49 8.76 1.93 -3.04
N GLU A 50 9.85 2.69 -3.01
CA GLU A 50 10.20 3.50 -1.85
C GLU A 50 9.18 4.64 -1.62
N GLU A 51 8.65 5.25 -2.68
CA GLU A 51 7.52 6.18 -2.60
C GLU A 51 6.28 5.50 -1.98
N LEU A 52 5.95 4.28 -2.43
CA LEU A 52 4.81 3.51 -1.92
C LEU A 52 4.96 3.19 -0.43
N LYS A 53 6.15 2.73 -0.01
CA LYS A 53 6.48 2.47 1.39
C LYS A 53 6.30 3.72 2.24
N ASN A 54 6.91 4.83 1.82
CA ASN A 54 6.86 6.09 2.56
C ASN A 54 5.44 6.65 2.65
N TYR A 55 4.66 6.54 1.58
CA TYR A 55 3.28 6.98 1.57
C TYR A 55 2.38 6.10 2.43
N ALA A 56 2.59 4.78 2.44
CA ALA A 56 1.88 3.87 3.35
C ALA A 56 2.17 4.19 4.81
N ALA A 57 3.45 4.42 5.16
CA ALA A 57 3.82 4.80 6.53
C ALA A 57 3.20 6.14 6.95
N PHE A 58 3.13 7.12 6.04
CA PHE A 58 2.41 8.37 6.27
C PHE A 58 0.92 8.14 6.51
N HIS A 59 0.26 7.40 5.62
CA HIS A 59 -1.16 7.11 5.73
C HIS A 59 -1.51 6.40 7.05
N PHE A 60 -0.79 5.33 7.40
CA PHE A 60 -0.99 4.61 8.66
C PHE A 60 -0.81 5.48 9.88
N LYS A 61 0.15 6.41 9.86
CA LYS A 61 0.34 7.36 10.97
C LYS A 61 -0.87 8.29 11.16
N GLU A 62 -1.42 8.81 10.06
CA GLU A 62 -2.59 9.68 10.11
C GLU A 62 -3.85 8.91 10.56
N GLU A 63 -4.02 7.69 10.06
CA GLU A 63 -5.11 6.79 10.45
C GLU A 63 -5.00 6.34 11.92
N GLU A 64 -3.80 6.02 12.39
CA GLU A 64 -3.52 5.70 13.79
C GLU A 64 -3.86 6.88 14.72
N ALA A 65 -3.49 8.10 14.32
CA ALA A 65 -3.84 9.31 15.05
C ALA A 65 -5.37 9.52 15.09
N TYR A 66 -6.05 9.27 13.97
CA TYR A 66 -7.50 9.31 13.91
C TYR A 66 -8.16 8.26 14.81
N MET A 67 -7.76 7.00 14.72
CA MET A 67 -8.23 5.90 15.57
C MET A 67 -8.05 6.22 17.07
N ALA A 68 -6.90 6.79 17.44
CA ALA A 68 -6.65 7.24 18.81
C ALA A 68 -7.60 8.38 19.22
N SER A 69 -7.85 9.35 18.33
CA SER A 69 -8.75 10.49 18.60
C SER A 69 -10.20 10.10 18.86
N ILE A 70 -10.67 9.02 18.24
CA ILE A 70 -12.03 8.48 18.41
C ILE A 70 -12.12 7.39 19.48
N GLY A 71 -11.00 7.03 20.12
CA GLY A 71 -10.96 5.99 21.16
C GLY A 71 -11.23 4.58 20.64
N TYR A 72 -10.78 4.26 19.42
CA TYR A 72 -11.04 2.96 18.80
C TYR A 72 -10.42 1.81 19.62
N ARG A 73 -11.27 0.90 20.11
CA ARG A 73 -10.87 -0.15 21.07
C ARG A 73 -9.85 -1.16 20.52
N LYS A 74 -9.80 -1.37 19.20
CA LYS A 74 -8.89 -2.32 18.55
C LYS A 74 -7.65 -1.64 17.96
N PHE A 75 -7.35 -0.41 18.37
CA PHE A 75 -6.20 0.37 17.90
C PHE A 75 -4.89 -0.42 17.89
N LEU A 76 -4.53 -1.04 19.03
CA LEU A 76 -3.24 -1.73 19.14
C LEU A 76 -3.10 -2.92 18.17
N SER A 77 -4.16 -3.71 17.98
CA SER A 77 -4.12 -4.81 17.00
C SER A 77 -4.06 -4.31 15.57
N HIS A 78 -4.77 -3.21 15.27
CA HIS A 78 -4.75 -2.60 13.95
C HIS A 78 -3.34 -2.07 13.62
N LYS A 79 -2.72 -1.37 14.58
CA LYS A 79 -1.34 -0.89 14.44
C LYS A 79 -0.32 -1.99 14.17
N VAL A 80 -0.46 -3.17 14.79
CA VAL A 80 0.43 -4.31 14.50
C VAL A 80 0.35 -4.72 13.02
N GLU A 81 -0.84 -4.69 12.43
CA GLU A 81 -1.02 -5.01 11.01
C GLU A 81 -0.32 -3.97 10.10
N HIS A 82 -0.35 -2.69 10.47
CA HIS A 82 0.41 -1.63 9.81
C HIS A 82 1.92 -1.83 9.90
N ASP A 83 2.41 -2.08 11.11
CA ASP A 83 3.84 -2.27 11.36
C ASP A 83 4.36 -3.51 10.60
N ASP A 84 3.59 -4.60 10.56
CA ASP A 84 3.90 -5.81 9.78
C ASP A 84 3.91 -5.55 8.27
N PHE A 85 3.00 -4.71 7.77
CA PHE A 85 2.98 -4.33 6.35
C PHE A 85 4.21 -3.51 5.97
N ILE A 86 4.60 -2.51 6.77
CA ILE A 86 5.80 -1.72 6.51
C ILE A 86 7.05 -2.59 6.53
N LYS A 87 7.14 -3.52 7.48
CA LYS A 87 8.25 -4.46 7.58
C LYS A 87 8.43 -5.30 6.30
N LYS A 88 7.34 -5.63 5.59
CA LYS A 88 7.43 -6.33 4.30
C LYS A 88 8.22 -5.57 3.25
N PHE A 89 8.21 -4.23 3.28
CA PHE A 89 9.04 -3.41 2.39
C PHE A 89 10.50 -3.38 2.83
N GLU A 90 10.77 -3.44 4.13
CA GLU A 90 12.13 -3.47 4.67
C GLU A 90 12.85 -4.80 4.39
N ASP A 91 12.08 -5.88 4.31
CA ASP A 91 12.56 -7.21 3.94
C ASP A 91 12.77 -7.38 2.41
N LEU A 92 12.47 -6.35 1.59
CA LEU A 92 12.68 -6.40 0.14
C LEU A 92 14.16 -6.24 -0.18
N ASP A 93 14.77 -7.32 -0.62
CA ASP A 93 16.09 -7.29 -1.21
C ASP A 93 15.97 -7.06 -2.72
N LEU A 94 15.72 -5.80 -3.11
CA LEU A 94 15.63 -5.45 -4.52
C LEU A 94 16.99 -5.58 -5.21
N GLU A 95 18.12 -5.37 -4.51
CA GLU A 95 19.46 -5.33 -5.11
C GLU A 95 19.95 -6.72 -5.57
N ASN A 96 19.55 -7.78 -4.87
CA ASN A 96 19.95 -9.15 -5.21
C ASN A 96 18.93 -9.91 -6.08
N VAL A 97 17.90 -9.24 -6.60
CA VAL A 97 16.97 -9.88 -7.54
C VAL A 97 17.66 -10.02 -8.89
N ASP A 98 18.04 -11.25 -9.24
CA ASP A 98 18.65 -11.70 -10.51
C ASP A 98 17.71 -11.49 -11.74
N HIS A 99 17.94 -12.19 -12.86
CA HIS A 99 17.15 -12.23 -14.12
C HIS A 99 15.61 -12.38 -14.01
N ARG A 100 15.03 -12.43 -12.80
CA ARG A 100 13.58 -12.51 -12.51
C ARG A 100 13.01 -11.26 -11.83
N GLN A 101 13.68 -10.11 -11.91
CA GLN A 101 13.22 -8.83 -11.37
C GLN A 101 11.75 -8.52 -11.68
N ASP A 102 11.35 -8.63 -12.95
CA ASP A 102 9.96 -8.32 -13.33
C ASP A 102 8.93 -9.21 -12.63
N GLN A 103 9.25 -10.50 -12.47
CA GLN A 103 8.37 -11.44 -11.76
C GLN A 103 8.27 -11.07 -10.28
N TYR A 104 9.41 -10.81 -9.63
CA TYR A 104 9.45 -10.44 -8.22
C TYR A 104 8.67 -9.16 -7.94
N ILE A 105 8.83 -8.14 -8.78
CA ILE A 105 8.10 -6.88 -8.67
C ILE A 105 6.59 -7.11 -8.88
N MET A 106 6.18 -7.95 -9.83
CA MET A 106 4.77 -8.32 -9.99
C MET A 106 4.21 -8.99 -8.73
N GLU A 107 4.92 -9.97 -8.17
CA GLU A 107 4.50 -10.69 -6.96
C GLU A 107 4.37 -9.73 -5.76
N LEU A 108 5.31 -8.79 -5.62
CA LEU A 108 5.24 -7.73 -4.62
C LEU A 108 3.99 -6.85 -4.81
N LEU A 109 3.72 -6.39 -6.03
CA LEU A 109 2.53 -5.56 -6.28
C LEU A 109 1.25 -6.33 -6.00
N GLU A 110 1.16 -7.60 -6.42
CA GLU A 110 0.01 -8.45 -6.12
C GLU A 110 -0.20 -8.61 -4.62
N PHE A 111 0.88 -8.82 -3.86
CA PHE A 111 0.83 -8.86 -2.40
C PHE A 111 0.33 -7.53 -1.80
N VAL A 112 0.94 -6.40 -2.19
CA VAL A 112 0.61 -5.09 -1.65
C VAL A 112 -0.85 -4.73 -1.90
N PHE A 113 -1.30 -4.88 -3.15
CA PHE A 113 -2.68 -4.55 -3.50
C PHE A 113 -3.68 -5.47 -2.83
N LYS A 114 -3.39 -6.77 -2.77
CA LYS A 114 -4.25 -7.71 -2.04
C LYS A 114 -4.36 -7.35 -0.56
N TRP A 115 -3.23 -7.04 0.07
CA TRP A 115 -3.22 -6.66 1.49
C TRP A 115 -4.01 -5.37 1.70
N ILE A 116 -3.80 -4.32 0.90
CA ILE A 116 -4.52 -3.06 1.03
C ILE A 116 -6.03 -3.26 0.82
N GLU A 117 -6.44 -4.00 -0.22
CA GLU A 117 -7.86 -4.27 -0.47
C GLU A 117 -8.52 -5.02 0.69
N ASP A 118 -7.88 -6.08 1.19
CA ASP A 118 -8.39 -6.86 2.32
C ASP A 118 -8.41 -6.03 3.61
N HIS A 119 -7.39 -5.19 3.84
CA HIS A 119 -7.26 -4.32 5.02
C HIS A 119 -8.35 -3.25 5.04
N ILE A 120 -8.59 -2.54 3.94
CA ILE A 120 -9.66 -1.55 3.83
C ILE A 120 -11.02 -2.17 4.14
N LEU A 121 -11.32 -3.31 3.49
CA LEU A 121 -12.64 -3.93 3.58
C LEU A 121 -12.93 -4.60 4.92
N VAL A 122 -11.90 -5.06 5.64
CA VAL A 122 -12.04 -5.89 6.85
C VAL A 122 -11.59 -5.18 8.12
N LYS A 123 -10.63 -4.26 8.04
CA LYS A 123 -10.02 -3.59 9.20
C LYS A 123 -10.43 -2.14 9.28
N ASP A 124 -10.27 -1.39 8.19
CA ASP A 124 -10.47 0.06 8.23
C ASP A 124 -11.95 0.40 8.40
N LYS A 125 -12.79 -0.37 7.70
CA LYS A 125 -14.25 -0.30 7.84
C LYS A 125 -14.73 -0.46 9.29
N LEU A 126 -14.02 -1.21 10.13
CA LEU A 126 -14.46 -1.47 11.51
C LEU A 126 -14.31 -0.26 12.45
N TYR A 127 -13.45 0.71 12.15
CA TYR A 127 -13.36 1.92 12.96
C TYR A 127 -14.31 3.03 12.48
N THR A 128 -14.94 2.87 11.31
CA THR A 128 -15.93 3.80 10.78
C THR A 128 -17.37 3.35 11.04
N GLU A 129 -17.60 2.05 11.19
CA GLU A 129 -18.88 1.48 11.60
C GLU A 129 -19.16 1.73 13.10
N LYS A 130 -20.28 2.40 13.40
CA LYS A 130 -20.75 2.72 14.77
C LYS A 130 -21.55 1.58 15.39
#